data_AF-A0A1Y0IMM7-F1
#
_entry.id   AF-A0A1Y0IMM7-F1
#
_cell.length_a   1.000
_cell.length_b   1.000
_cell.length_c   1.000
_cell.angle_alpha   90.00
_cell.angle_beta   90.00
_cell.angle_gamma   90.00
#
_symmetry.space_group_name_H-M   'P 1'
#
loop_
_entity.id
_entity.type
_entity.pdbx_description
1 polymer ?
#
loop_
_entity_poly.entity_id
_entity_poly.type
_entity_poly.pdbx_seq_one_letter_code
_entity_poly.pdbx_strand_id
1 'polypeptide(L)'
;MQLLKSRAANTNGQPVAQAKLVINNNEILDANTIADVSPEVRDVLKKWVRFPKNYEFKDVPSAQSAAEDYLAAQFPGDAYIRRGNRRGSITGPDSTNGVSTAKLRFLRNHWKGIAQEVSQELAKQKIKIGDWTEFNDRMMAYASTLLRVGNCGEFAKVVHWWVVENTKDKWVYQASMRSKTRNFDHAFNITYHKKVKNARDFDPEKATVVDGWDNYHVCTLKQFFEGANPYGDVLKPGNVDIITSKKSDGQTMLTGDIEVIVAQAIINALQTFDEKTESQKWLNYVNGANAQGIFDFFRISHAVDDQRFK
;
A
#
# COMPACT_ATOMS: atom_id res chain seq x y z
N MET A 1 6.96 -31.00 -22.89
CA MET A 1 6.97 -29.74 -22.09
C MET A 1 6.28 -30.05 -20.77
N GLN A 2 7.05 -30.22 -19.70
CA GLN A 2 6.58 -30.72 -18.41
C GLN A 2 5.98 -29.56 -17.59
N LEU A 3 4.73 -29.71 -17.16
CA LEU A 3 4.03 -28.75 -16.30
C LEU A 3 4.79 -28.59 -14.98
N LEU A 4 5.41 -27.42 -14.77
CA LEU A 4 5.85 -26.97 -13.45
C LEU A 4 4.62 -26.54 -12.64
N LYS A 5 4.03 -27.50 -11.94
CA LYS A 5 3.26 -27.21 -10.72
C LYS A 5 4.28 -26.87 -9.63
N SER A 6 4.42 -25.60 -9.29
CA SER A 6 5.04 -25.20 -8.03
C SER A 6 4.18 -24.16 -7.32
N ARG A 7 3.11 -24.66 -6.67
CA ARG A 7 2.86 -24.21 -5.29
C ARG A 7 4.03 -24.75 -4.48
N ALA A 8 4.74 -23.89 -3.76
CA ALA A 8 5.76 -24.33 -2.83
C ALA A 8 5.06 -25.15 -1.73
N ALA A 9 4.96 -26.46 -1.90
CA ALA A 9 4.67 -27.37 -0.81
C ALA A 9 5.97 -27.57 -0.03
N ASN A 10 5.89 -27.67 1.30
CA ASN A 10 7.01 -28.24 2.04
C ASN A 10 7.20 -29.71 1.63
N THR A 11 8.31 -30.32 2.04
CA THR A 11 8.69 -31.69 1.66
C THR A 11 7.68 -32.79 2.01
N ASN A 12 6.58 -32.46 2.71
CA ASN A 12 5.56 -33.39 3.15
C ASN A 12 4.17 -33.17 2.50
N GLY A 13 4.07 -32.33 1.45
CA GLY A 13 2.85 -32.24 0.63
C GLY A 13 1.64 -31.59 1.30
N GLN A 14 1.82 -30.85 2.41
CA GLN A 14 0.74 -30.10 3.03
C GLN A 14 0.58 -28.68 2.43
N PRO A 15 -0.64 -28.14 2.34
CA PRO A 15 -0.86 -26.77 1.89
C PRO A 15 -0.20 -25.79 2.87
N VAL A 16 0.54 -24.81 2.33
CA VAL A 16 1.14 -23.75 3.14
C VAL A 16 0.01 -22.88 3.68
N ALA A 17 -0.21 -22.98 4.99
CA ALA A 17 -1.13 -22.13 5.73
C ALA A 17 -0.70 -20.66 5.61
N GLN A 18 -1.69 -19.76 5.72
CA GLN A 18 -1.53 -18.32 5.93
C GLN A 18 -0.28 -18.01 6.77
N ALA A 19 0.47 -16.97 6.40
CA ALA A 19 1.67 -16.53 7.11
C ALA A 19 1.37 -16.40 8.62
N LYS A 20 1.75 -17.42 9.39
CA LYS A 20 1.70 -17.41 10.85
C LYS A 20 3.03 -16.85 11.33
N LEU A 21 2.97 -15.75 12.07
CA LEU A 21 4.12 -15.25 12.82
C LEU A 21 4.39 -16.25 13.96
N VAL A 22 5.50 -16.98 13.86
CA VAL A 22 5.95 -17.92 14.90
C VAL A 22 6.99 -17.22 15.77
N ILE A 23 6.72 -17.12 17.07
CA ILE A 23 7.69 -16.62 18.06
C ILE A 23 7.99 -17.76 19.04
N ASN A 24 9.25 -18.25 19.04
CA ASN A 24 9.82 -19.19 20.02
C ASN A 24 9.00 -20.46 20.34
N ASN A 25 8.58 -21.22 19.33
CA ASN A 25 8.09 -22.60 19.46
C ASN A 25 6.88 -22.85 20.38
N ASN A 26 6.10 -21.84 20.77
CA ASN A 26 4.81 -22.04 21.46
C ASN A 26 3.66 -21.39 20.68
N GLU A 27 2.50 -22.05 20.69
CA GLU A 27 1.29 -21.71 19.95
C GLU A 27 0.70 -20.33 20.32
N ILE A 28 -0.11 -19.81 19.39
CA ILE A 28 -0.81 -18.52 19.44
C ILE A 28 -1.68 -18.43 20.70
N LEU A 29 -1.46 -17.38 21.50
CA LEU A 29 -2.41 -16.95 22.53
C LEU A 29 -3.66 -16.35 21.85
N ASP A 30 -4.82 -16.88 22.20
CA ASP A 30 -6.13 -16.36 21.84
C ASP A 30 -6.26 -14.87 22.22
N ALA A 31 -6.85 -14.09 21.31
CA ALA A 31 -7.05 -12.64 21.38
C ALA A 31 -7.90 -12.19 22.58
N ASN A 32 -8.53 -13.11 23.32
CA ASN A 32 -9.28 -12.83 24.53
C ASN A 32 -8.43 -12.73 25.82
N THR A 33 -7.11 -12.90 25.74
CA THR A 33 -6.22 -12.87 26.92
C THR A 33 -5.37 -11.60 27.03
N ILE A 34 -5.62 -10.57 26.20
CA ILE A 34 -4.83 -9.33 26.17
C ILE A 34 -5.52 -8.26 27.02
N ALA A 35 -5.64 -8.50 28.32
CA ALA A 35 -5.98 -7.44 29.27
C ALA A 35 -4.73 -6.70 29.78
N ASP A 36 -3.54 -7.31 29.66
CA ASP A 36 -2.27 -6.69 30.04
C ASP A 36 -1.20 -7.13 29.04
N VAL A 37 -0.78 -6.21 28.17
CA VAL A 37 0.29 -6.47 27.21
C VAL A 37 1.57 -6.71 27.99
N SER A 38 2.04 -7.96 28.02
CA SER A 38 3.18 -8.36 28.85
C SER A 38 4.45 -7.58 28.49
N PRO A 39 5.38 -7.37 29.45
CA PRO A 39 6.64 -6.69 29.21
C PRO A 39 7.42 -7.24 28.02
N GLU A 40 7.32 -8.54 27.74
CA GLU A 40 8.00 -9.21 26.62
C GLU A 40 7.46 -8.78 25.25
N VAL A 41 6.15 -8.61 25.09
CA VAL A 41 5.54 -8.11 23.84
C VAL A 41 5.94 -6.65 23.62
N ARG A 42 6.00 -5.85 24.68
CA ARG A 42 6.47 -4.47 24.64
C ARG A 42 7.95 -4.38 24.24
N ASP A 43 8.77 -5.34 24.65
CA ASP A 43 10.20 -5.44 24.31
C ASP A 43 10.43 -5.94 22.87
N VAL A 44 9.59 -6.85 22.37
CA VAL A 44 9.58 -7.25 20.96
C VAL A 44 9.21 -6.06 20.08
N LEU A 45 8.17 -5.30 20.44
CA LEU A 45 7.82 -4.07 19.73
C LEU A 45 8.97 -3.05 19.76
N LYS A 46 9.68 -2.85 20.88
CA LYS A 46 10.86 -1.96 20.93
C LYS A 46 12.07 -2.45 20.11
N LYS A 47 12.23 -3.77 19.93
CA LYS A 47 13.34 -4.36 19.17
C LYS A 47 13.10 -4.38 17.66
N TRP A 48 11.85 -4.60 17.23
CA TRP A 48 11.47 -4.73 15.83
C TRP A 48 10.93 -3.43 15.23
N VAL A 49 10.37 -2.56 16.07
CA VAL A 49 9.93 -1.23 15.68
C VAL A 49 10.94 -0.20 16.17
N ARG A 50 11.69 0.40 15.24
CA ARG A 50 12.49 1.60 15.54
C ARG A 50 11.55 2.79 15.71
N PHE A 51 10.93 2.90 16.88
CA PHE A 51 10.32 4.15 17.30
C PHE A 51 11.42 5.22 17.42
N PRO A 52 11.21 6.45 16.96
CA PRO A 52 12.09 7.57 17.29
C PRO A 52 12.33 7.60 18.80
N LYS A 53 13.54 7.95 19.25
CA LYS A 53 13.98 7.86 20.67
C LYS A 53 13.06 8.57 21.69
N ASN A 54 12.11 9.39 21.22
CA ASN A 54 11.18 10.18 22.03
C ASN A 54 9.70 9.94 21.65
N TYR A 55 9.36 8.83 20.98
CA TYR A 55 7.98 8.53 20.62
C TYR A 55 7.22 7.97 21.83
N GLU A 56 6.48 8.83 22.52
CA GLU A 56 5.55 8.44 23.57
C GLU A 56 4.18 8.12 22.97
N PHE A 57 3.63 6.95 23.27
CA PHE A 57 2.23 6.62 22.99
C PHE A 57 1.32 7.40 23.96
N LYS A 58 1.18 8.70 23.72
CA LYS A 58 0.13 9.50 24.34
C LYS A 58 -1.06 9.51 23.37
N ASP A 59 -2.21 9.07 23.87
CA ASP A 59 -3.53 9.19 23.21
C ASP A 59 -3.77 8.36 21.94
N VAL A 60 -2.93 7.37 21.66
CA VAL A 60 -3.12 6.40 20.55
C VAL A 60 -4.16 5.36 20.99
N PRO A 61 -5.06 4.87 20.09
CA PRO A 61 -5.86 3.68 20.39
C PRO A 61 -4.94 2.57 20.90
N SER A 62 -5.40 1.77 21.88
CA SER A 62 -4.63 0.75 22.65
C SER A 62 -3.33 0.27 21.97
N ALA A 63 -2.23 0.08 22.71
CA ALA A 63 -0.92 -0.33 22.17
C ALA A 63 -0.94 -1.37 21.03
N GLN A 64 -1.89 -2.31 21.05
CA GLN A 64 -2.19 -3.22 19.94
C GLN A 64 -2.51 -2.50 18.60
N SER A 65 -3.48 -1.58 18.58
CA SER A 65 -3.87 -0.83 17.38
C SER A 65 -2.70 -0.06 16.77
N ALA A 66 -1.84 0.49 17.62
CA ALA A 66 -0.66 1.21 17.15
C ALA A 66 0.41 0.27 16.57
N ALA A 67 0.55 -0.94 17.12
CA ALA A 67 1.41 -1.99 16.57
C ALA A 67 0.88 -2.50 15.22
N GLU A 68 -0.43 -2.71 15.10
CA GLU A 68 -1.09 -3.09 13.84
C GLU A 68 -0.85 -2.04 12.74
N ASP A 69 -1.03 -0.76 13.08
CA ASP A 69 -0.83 0.35 12.14
C ASP A 69 0.66 0.47 11.73
N TYR A 70 1.60 0.22 12.65
CA TYR A 70 3.02 0.15 12.31
C TYR A 70 3.35 -1.02 11.37
N LEU A 71 2.86 -2.23 11.66
CA LEU A 71 3.05 -3.38 10.78
C LEU A 71 2.47 -3.12 9.39
N ALA A 72 1.30 -2.48 9.31
CA ALA A 72 0.70 -2.07 8.06
C ALA A 72 1.60 -1.11 7.27
N ALA A 73 2.16 -0.09 7.93
CA ALA A 73 3.07 0.85 7.30
C ALA A 73 4.36 0.15 6.80
N GLN A 74 4.89 -0.84 7.53
CA GLN A 74 6.09 -1.59 7.13
C GLN A 74 5.84 -2.60 6.01
N PHE A 75 4.60 -3.11 5.88
CA PHE A 75 4.28 -4.19 4.94
C PHE A 75 4.79 -3.96 3.49
N PRO A 76 4.66 -2.76 2.88
CA PRO A 76 5.25 -2.51 1.57
C PRO A 76 6.76 -2.72 1.53
N GLY A 77 7.49 -2.38 2.60
CA GLY A 77 8.92 -2.66 2.74
C GLY A 77 9.23 -4.15 2.82
N ASP A 78 8.48 -4.89 3.64
CA ASP A 78 8.63 -6.34 3.81
C ASP A 78 8.26 -7.12 2.54
N ALA A 79 7.28 -6.62 1.78
CA ALA A 79 6.93 -7.11 0.45
C ALA A 79 7.92 -6.68 -0.65
N TYR A 80 8.99 -5.97 -0.29
CA TYR A 80 10.03 -5.46 -1.18
C TYR A 80 9.51 -4.48 -2.25
N ILE A 81 8.39 -3.80 -2.00
CA ILE A 81 7.81 -2.82 -2.93
C ILE A 81 8.75 -1.62 -3.04
N ARG A 82 9.21 -1.33 -4.26
CA ARG A 82 10.09 -0.21 -4.57
C ARG A 82 9.29 1.02 -5.02
N ARG A 83 9.78 2.21 -4.64
CA ARG A 83 9.18 3.50 -5.02
C ARG A 83 9.51 3.83 -6.48
N GLY A 84 8.51 3.97 -7.33
CA GLY A 84 8.68 4.17 -8.78
C GLY A 84 9.10 5.57 -9.23
N ASN A 85 9.07 6.59 -8.36
CA ASN A 85 9.34 8.00 -8.71
C ASN A 85 10.33 8.72 -7.77
N ARG A 86 10.87 8.06 -6.73
CA ARG A 86 11.82 8.70 -5.81
C ARG A 86 13.21 8.65 -6.46
N ARG A 87 13.87 9.81 -6.64
CA ARG A 87 15.17 9.92 -7.33
C ARG A 87 16.21 8.89 -6.85
N GLY A 88 16.33 8.69 -5.53
CA GLY A 88 17.23 7.68 -4.95
C GLY A 88 16.92 6.23 -5.37
N SER A 89 15.66 5.92 -5.73
CA SER A 89 15.22 4.62 -6.23
C SER A 89 15.43 4.44 -7.75
N ILE A 90 15.75 5.51 -8.48
CA ILE A 90 15.94 5.53 -9.95
C ILE A 90 17.42 5.68 -10.33
N THR A 91 18.21 6.47 -9.60
CA THR A 91 19.62 6.76 -9.95
C THR A 91 20.60 6.72 -8.77
N GLY A 92 20.17 6.34 -7.56
CA GLY A 92 21.05 6.17 -6.39
C GLY A 92 21.88 4.87 -6.37
N PRO A 93 22.78 4.69 -5.38
CA PRO A 93 23.57 3.46 -5.23
C PRO A 93 22.70 2.21 -4.93
N ASP A 94 21.56 2.40 -4.26
CA ASP A 94 20.54 1.34 -4.03
C ASP A 94 19.40 1.37 -5.06
N SER A 95 19.69 1.90 -6.25
CA SER A 95 18.70 2.14 -7.30
C SER A 95 18.24 0.85 -7.99
N THR A 96 17.03 0.94 -8.54
CA THR A 96 16.48 -0.04 -9.48
C THR A 96 16.92 0.19 -10.93
N ASN A 97 17.81 1.16 -11.19
CA ASN A 97 18.23 1.59 -12.53
C ASN A 97 17.04 1.83 -13.47
N GLY A 98 16.02 2.55 -13.00
CA GLY A 98 14.80 2.86 -13.76
C GLY A 98 13.78 1.71 -13.87
N VAL A 99 14.10 0.49 -13.42
CA VAL A 99 13.19 -0.67 -13.50
C VAL A 99 11.89 -0.43 -12.73
N SER A 100 11.93 0.19 -11.55
CA SER A 100 10.72 0.51 -10.79
C SER A 100 9.83 1.52 -11.52
N THR A 101 10.39 2.58 -12.10
CA THR A 101 9.62 3.51 -12.93
C THR A 101 8.99 2.81 -14.13
N ALA A 102 9.76 1.96 -14.81
CA ALA A 102 9.30 1.19 -15.96
C ALA A 102 8.13 0.27 -15.62
N LYS A 103 8.24 -0.53 -14.54
CA LYS A 103 7.17 -1.43 -14.09
C LYS A 103 5.92 -0.70 -13.64
N LEU A 104 6.06 0.42 -12.93
CA LEU A 104 4.91 1.24 -12.51
C LEU A 104 4.17 1.80 -13.72
N ARG A 105 4.90 2.33 -14.70
CA ARG A 105 4.32 2.87 -15.95
C ARG A 105 3.69 1.78 -16.78
N PHE A 106 4.34 0.63 -16.90
CA PHE A 106 3.78 -0.55 -17.53
C PHE A 106 2.44 -0.92 -16.90
N LEU A 107 2.38 -1.06 -15.57
CA LEU A 107 1.15 -1.39 -14.84
C LEU A 107 0.04 -0.39 -15.15
N ARG A 108 0.31 0.92 -15.04
CA ARG A 108 -0.70 1.97 -15.29
C ARG A 108 -1.19 2.00 -16.73
N ASN A 109 -0.31 1.84 -17.70
CA ASN A 109 -0.66 1.85 -19.12
C ASN A 109 -1.48 0.63 -19.54
N HIS A 110 -1.24 -0.53 -18.92
CA HIS A 110 -1.92 -1.79 -19.24
C HIS A 110 -3.09 -2.11 -18.32
N TRP A 111 -3.33 -1.31 -17.28
CA TRP A 111 -4.35 -1.59 -16.26
C TRP A 111 -5.74 -1.85 -16.85
N LYS A 112 -6.16 -1.03 -17.82
CA LYS A 112 -7.46 -1.19 -18.48
C LYS A 112 -7.58 -2.56 -19.16
N GLY A 113 -6.52 -3.04 -19.80
CA GLY A 113 -6.48 -4.36 -20.43
C GLY A 113 -6.53 -5.48 -19.40
N ILE A 114 -5.74 -5.36 -18.33
CA ILE A 114 -5.73 -6.33 -17.22
C ILE A 114 -7.12 -6.45 -16.58
N ALA A 115 -7.76 -5.32 -16.26
CA ALA A 115 -9.10 -5.31 -15.67
C ALA A 115 -10.16 -5.91 -16.61
N GLN A 116 -10.03 -5.67 -17.93
CA GLN A 116 -10.91 -6.26 -18.93
C GLN A 116 -10.74 -7.78 -19.03
N GLU A 117 -9.49 -8.28 -19.04
CA GLU A 117 -9.19 -9.72 -19.05
C GLU A 117 -9.76 -10.41 -17.82
N VAL A 118 -9.52 -9.85 -16.62
CA VAL A 118 -10.09 -10.36 -15.37
C VAL A 118 -11.61 -10.39 -15.43
N SER A 119 -12.25 -9.32 -15.88
CA SER A 119 -13.71 -9.26 -16.00
C SER A 119 -14.27 -10.35 -16.94
N GLN A 120 -13.58 -10.64 -18.04
CA GLN A 120 -13.99 -11.66 -19.00
C GLN A 120 -13.84 -13.07 -18.40
N GLU A 121 -12.74 -13.35 -17.72
CA GLU A 121 -12.51 -14.65 -17.08
C GLU A 121 -13.47 -14.91 -15.93
N LEU A 122 -13.75 -13.91 -15.09
CA LEU A 122 -14.77 -14.01 -14.03
C LEU A 122 -16.16 -14.32 -14.62
N ALA A 123 -16.52 -13.67 -15.73
CA ALA A 123 -17.79 -13.91 -16.41
C ALA A 123 -17.89 -15.34 -16.98
N LYS A 124 -16.81 -15.87 -17.59
CA LYS A 124 -16.74 -17.26 -18.07
C LYS A 124 -16.97 -18.27 -16.94
N GLN A 125 -16.44 -17.97 -15.76
CA GLN A 125 -16.56 -18.81 -14.56
C GLN A 125 -17.83 -18.54 -13.75
N LYS A 126 -18.69 -17.62 -14.21
CA LYS A 126 -19.92 -17.20 -13.53
C LYS A 126 -19.67 -16.66 -12.10
N ILE A 127 -18.49 -16.13 -11.84
CA ILE A 127 -18.13 -15.48 -10.58
C ILE A 127 -18.69 -14.05 -10.60
N LYS A 128 -19.49 -13.70 -9.58
CA LYS A 128 -20.08 -12.36 -9.46
C LYS A 128 -19.24 -11.50 -8.53
N ILE A 129 -18.89 -10.31 -9.00
CA ILE A 129 -18.29 -9.24 -8.19
C ILE A 129 -19.38 -8.27 -7.79
N GLY A 130 -19.46 -7.93 -6.50
CA GLY A 130 -20.44 -6.97 -5.98
C GLY A 130 -20.09 -5.54 -6.37
N ASP A 131 -19.04 -5.00 -5.75
CA ASP A 131 -18.54 -3.65 -6.02
C ASP A 131 -17.28 -3.72 -6.87
N TRP A 132 -17.38 -3.27 -8.13
CA TRP A 132 -16.24 -3.28 -9.05
C TRP A 132 -15.25 -2.13 -8.80
N THR A 133 -15.66 -1.05 -8.16
CA THR A 133 -14.70 -0.02 -7.76
C THR A 133 -13.80 -0.55 -6.65
N GLU A 134 -14.40 -1.16 -5.63
CA GLU A 134 -13.68 -1.78 -4.52
C GLU A 134 -12.79 -2.94 -5.00
N PHE A 135 -13.34 -3.84 -5.82
CA PHE A 135 -12.59 -4.97 -6.35
C PHE A 135 -11.42 -4.51 -7.24
N ASN A 136 -11.58 -3.43 -8.01
CA ASN A 136 -10.49 -2.87 -8.82
C ASN A 136 -9.34 -2.30 -7.95
N ASP A 137 -9.65 -1.66 -6.82
CA ASP A 137 -8.63 -1.17 -5.90
C ASP A 137 -7.86 -2.32 -5.23
N ARG A 138 -8.56 -3.40 -4.86
CA ARG A 138 -7.93 -4.64 -4.34
C ARG A 138 -6.99 -5.26 -5.37
N MET A 139 -7.42 -5.37 -6.62
CA MET A 139 -6.56 -5.88 -7.69
C MET A 139 -5.32 -5.01 -7.88
N MET A 140 -5.45 -3.68 -7.80
CA MET A 140 -4.31 -2.77 -7.98
C MET A 140 -3.30 -2.94 -6.83
N ALA A 141 -3.77 -3.04 -5.59
CA ALA A 141 -2.91 -3.35 -4.44
C ALA A 141 -2.17 -4.68 -4.62
N TYR A 142 -2.88 -5.73 -5.05
CA TYR A 142 -2.28 -7.02 -5.34
C TYR A 142 -1.24 -6.93 -6.47
N ALA A 143 -1.55 -6.23 -7.57
CA ALA A 143 -0.63 -6.05 -8.68
C ALA A 143 0.63 -5.28 -8.29
N SER A 144 0.51 -4.22 -7.49
CA SER A 144 1.65 -3.48 -6.95
C SER A 144 2.54 -4.34 -6.04
N THR A 145 1.92 -5.23 -5.25
CA THR A 145 2.63 -6.20 -4.41
C THR A 145 3.36 -7.25 -5.25
N LEU A 146 2.68 -7.83 -6.23
CA LEU A 146 3.24 -8.85 -7.14
C LEU A 146 4.42 -8.29 -7.97
N LEU A 147 4.26 -7.07 -8.50
CA LEU A 147 5.29 -6.39 -9.28
C LEU A 147 6.37 -5.73 -8.42
N ARG A 148 6.18 -5.71 -7.09
CA ARG A 148 7.05 -5.07 -6.11
C ARG A 148 7.33 -3.61 -6.46
N VAL A 149 6.30 -2.89 -6.89
CA VAL A 149 6.42 -1.51 -7.36
C VAL A 149 5.19 -0.67 -7.01
N GLY A 150 5.42 0.58 -6.65
CA GLY A 150 4.35 1.55 -6.43
C GLY A 150 4.85 2.98 -6.27
N ASN A 151 3.94 3.93 -6.31
CA ASN A 151 4.12 5.29 -5.78
C ASN A 151 3.17 5.52 -4.59
N CYS A 152 3.08 6.73 -4.05
CA CYS A 152 2.22 7.06 -2.91
C CYS A 152 0.80 6.49 -3.04
N GLY A 153 0.18 6.60 -4.23
CA GLY A 153 -1.15 6.06 -4.52
C GLY A 153 -1.25 4.53 -4.46
N GLU A 154 -0.25 3.81 -4.96
CA GLU A 154 -0.21 2.35 -4.91
C GLU A 154 0.14 1.85 -3.50
N PHE A 155 1.10 2.49 -2.83
CA PHE A 155 1.44 2.20 -1.44
C PHE A 155 0.24 2.40 -0.52
N ALA A 156 -0.51 3.49 -0.70
CA ALA A 156 -1.72 3.75 0.07
C ALA A 156 -2.82 2.71 -0.19
N LYS A 157 -2.93 2.14 -1.41
CA LYS A 157 -3.85 1.02 -1.67
C LYS A 157 -3.38 -0.27 -0.99
N VAL A 158 -2.09 -0.58 -1.09
CA VAL A 158 -1.49 -1.77 -0.45
C VAL A 158 -1.69 -1.73 1.07
N VAL A 159 -1.36 -0.60 1.70
CA VAL A 159 -1.54 -0.40 3.14
C VAL A 159 -3.04 -0.43 3.51
N HIS A 160 -3.91 0.25 2.73
CA HIS A 160 -5.36 0.23 2.96
C HIS A 160 -5.89 -1.20 3.10
N TRP A 161 -5.63 -2.03 2.08
CA TRP A 161 -6.16 -3.38 2.03
C TRP A 161 -5.48 -4.29 3.05
N TRP A 162 -4.18 -4.12 3.30
CA TRP A 162 -3.50 -4.84 4.38
C TRP A 162 -4.17 -4.59 5.74
N VAL A 163 -4.49 -3.32 6.09
CA VAL A 163 -5.18 -3.01 7.36
C VAL A 163 -6.59 -3.60 7.38
N VAL A 164 -7.34 -3.50 6.27
CA VAL A 164 -8.71 -4.06 6.19
C VAL A 164 -8.71 -5.57 6.45
N GLU A 165 -7.68 -6.27 5.98
CA GLU A 165 -7.54 -7.73 6.07
C GLU A 165 -6.98 -8.24 7.39
N ASN A 166 -6.11 -7.46 8.03
CA ASN A 166 -5.35 -7.92 9.19
C ASN A 166 -5.83 -7.28 10.50
N THR A 167 -6.84 -6.42 10.46
CA THR A 167 -7.46 -5.82 11.64
C THR A 167 -8.97 -6.02 11.64
N LYS A 168 -9.62 -5.74 12.77
CA LYS A 168 -11.09 -5.78 12.89
C LYS A 168 -11.61 -4.51 13.54
N ASP A 169 -12.81 -4.12 13.14
CA ASP A 169 -13.60 -3.04 13.75
C ASP A 169 -12.98 -1.64 13.71
N LYS A 170 -12.03 -1.42 12.80
CA LYS A 170 -11.37 -0.13 12.56
C LYS A 170 -11.80 0.43 11.21
N TRP A 171 -12.12 1.71 11.14
CA TRP A 171 -12.32 2.38 9.86
C TRP A 171 -10.98 2.76 9.26
N VAL A 172 -10.74 2.33 8.03
CA VAL A 172 -9.54 2.62 7.25
C VAL A 172 -9.95 3.55 6.13
N TYR A 173 -9.24 4.65 6.00
CA TYR A 173 -9.45 5.67 4.98
C TYR A 173 -8.22 5.70 4.09
N GLN A 174 -8.43 5.70 2.78
CA GLN A 174 -7.41 6.18 1.85
C GLN A 174 -7.63 7.68 1.69
N ALA A 175 -6.57 8.45 1.89
CA ALA A 175 -6.62 9.90 1.85
C ALA A 175 -5.53 10.45 0.93
N SER A 176 -5.72 11.68 0.47
CA SER A 176 -4.70 12.44 -0.25
C SER A 176 -4.53 13.82 0.33
N MET A 177 -3.28 14.29 0.34
CA MET A 177 -2.96 15.69 0.61
C MET A 177 -3.39 16.56 -0.58
N ARG A 178 -4.04 17.69 -0.30
CA ARG A 178 -4.48 18.66 -1.32
C ARG A 178 -4.23 20.09 -0.87
N SER A 179 -3.87 20.96 -1.80
CA SER A 179 -3.84 22.40 -1.54
C SER A 179 -4.24 23.16 -2.79
N LYS A 180 -4.86 24.34 -2.59
CA LYS A 180 -5.21 25.26 -3.66
C LYS A 180 -4.01 26.10 -4.13
N THR A 181 -3.00 26.24 -3.29
CA THR A 181 -1.83 27.12 -3.51
C THR A 181 -0.53 26.34 -3.70
N ARG A 182 -0.54 25.04 -3.38
CA ARG A 182 0.59 24.14 -3.54
C ARG A 182 0.10 22.83 -4.13
N ASN A 183 0.84 22.29 -5.08
CA ASN A 183 0.54 20.96 -5.61
C ASN A 183 1.07 19.93 -4.61
N PHE A 184 0.20 19.47 -3.72
CA PHE A 184 0.41 18.23 -3.00
C PHE A 184 -0.05 17.06 -3.87
N ASP A 185 0.75 16.00 -3.93
CA ASP A 185 0.49 14.80 -4.73
C ASP A 185 0.78 13.53 -3.91
N HIS A 186 0.45 13.58 -2.61
CA HIS A 186 0.73 12.49 -1.69
C HIS A 186 -0.54 11.79 -1.23
N ALA A 187 -0.52 10.46 -1.29
CA ALA A 187 -1.59 9.60 -0.80
C ALA A 187 -1.09 8.74 0.36
N PHE A 188 -1.95 8.54 1.35
CA PHE A 188 -1.65 7.86 2.61
C PHE A 188 -2.93 7.25 3.19
N ASN A 189 -2.82 6.56 4.33
CA ASN A 189 -3.98 6.03 5.03
C ASN A 189 -4.20 6.72 6.38
N ILE A 190 -5.47 6.81 6.77
CA ILE A 190 -5.87 7.19 8.13
C ILE A 190 -6.64 6.01 8.72
N THR A 191 -6.33 5.61 9.93
CA THR A 191 -7.10 4.65 10.71
C THR A 191 -7.84 5.36 11.84
N TYR A 192 -9.09 4.96 12.06
CA TYR A 192 -9.94 5.60 13.07
C TYR A 192 -11.03 4.66 13.59
N HIS A 193 -11.46 4.86 14.84
CA HIS A 193 -12.44 3.99 15.49
C HIS A 193 -13.89 4.23 15.04
N LYS A 194 -14.17 5.31 14.30
CA LYS A 194 -15.53 5.70 13.86
C LYS A 194 -15.57 6.03 12.38
N LYS A 195 -16.77 5.90 11.79
CA LYS A 195 -17.03 6.37 10.43
C LYS A 195 -17.09 7.90 10.43
N VAL A 196 -16.36 8.53 9.51
CA VAL A 196 -16.42 9.97 9.27
C VAL A 196 -16.66 10.24 7.78
N LYS A 197 -17.17 11.44 7.47
CA LYS A 197 -17.46 11.83 6.10
C LYS A 197 -16.33 12.66 5.48
N ASN A 198 -15.68 13.50 6.28
CA ASN A 198 -14.65 14.43 5.82
C ASN A 198 -13.47 14.47 6.80
N ALA A 199 -12.32 14.97 6.34
CA ALA A 199 -11.12 15.06 7.18
C ALA A 199 -11.28 15.96 8.43
N ARG A 200 -12.15 16.97 8.37
CA ARG A 200 -12.48 17.84 9.53
C ARG A 200 -13.26 17.13 10.64
N ASP A 201 -13.84 15.97 10.34
CA ASP A 201 -14.68 15.22 11.27
C ASP A 201 -13.85 14.23 12.12
N PHE A 202 -12.54 14.10 11.83
CA PHE A 202 -11.60 13.35 12.66
C PHE A 202 -11.29 14.11 13.96
N ASP A 203 -11.14 13.38 15.06
CA ASP A 203 -10.38 13.85 16.22
C ASP A 203 -8.89 13.65 15.91
N PRO A 204 -8.11 14.73 15.70
CA PRO A 204 -6.74 14.61 15.20
C PRO A 204 -5.79 13.95 16.22
N GLU A 205 -6.15 13.91 17.50
CA GLU A 205 -5.35 13.24 18.53
C GLU A 205 -5.57 11.73 18.54
N LYS A 206 -6.73 11.26 18.05
CA LYS A 206 -7.12 9.84 18.06
C LYS A 206 -7.03 9.15 16.70
N ALA A 207 -6.99 9.92 15.61
CA ALA A 207 -6.79 9.39 14.27
C ALA A 207 -5.30 9.15 14.02
N THR A 208 -4.97 8.00 13.44
CA THR A 208 -3.58 7.62 13.15
C THR A 208 -3.36 7.66 11.65
N VAL A 209 -2.30 8.33 11.22
CA VAL A 209 -1.81 8.30 9.85
C VAL A 209 -0.89 7.10 9.70
N VAL A 210 -1.14 6.29 8.67
CA VAL A 210 -0.38 5.10 8.31
C VAL A 210 0.16 5.29 6.90
N ASP A 211 1.44 5.61 6.78
CA ASP A 211 2.06 5.99 5.52
C ASP A 211 3.20 5.04 5.14
N GLY A 212 2.89 4.05 4.31
CA GLY A 212 3.90 3.12 3.79
C GLY A 212 4.88 3.74 2.80
N TRP A 213 4.56 4.88 2.18
CA TRP A 213 5.42 5.47 1.15
C TRP A 213 6.48 6.37 1.78
N ASP A 214 6.13 7.21 2.76
CA ASP A 214 7.08 8.11 3.41
C ASP A 214 7.88 7.43 4.51
N ASN A 215 8.79 6.53 4.10
CA ASN A 215 9.65 5.77 5.01
C ASN A 215 8.87 5.01 6.10
N TYR A 216 7.66 4.54 5.77
CA TYR A 216 6.83 3.72 6.65
C TYR A 216 6.43 4.47 7.93
N HIS A 217 6.15 5.76 7.79
CA HIS A 217 5.86 6.66 8.89
C HIS A 217 4.47 6.39 9.49
N VAL A 218 4.40 6.41 10.82
CA VAL A 218 3.14 6.31 11.59
C VAL A 218 3.12 7.41 12.64
N CYS A 219 2.09 8.22 12.62
CA CYS A 219 1.92 9.35 13.53
C CYS A 219 0.43 9.63 13.79
N THR A 220 0.14 10.47 14.77
CA THR A 220 -1.23 11.00 14.92
C THR A 220 -1.54 11.97 13.79
N LEU A 221 -2.82 12.13 13.46
CA LEU A 221 -3.25 13.12 12.46
C LEU A 221 -2.87 14.55 12.88
N LYS A 222 -2.83 14.83 14.19
CA LYS A 222 -2.31 16.09 14.75
C LYS A 222 -0.84 16.31 14.37
N GLN A 223 0.03 15.34 14.65
CA GLN A 223 1.45 15.44 14.29
C GLN A 223 1.62 15.60 12.77
N PHE A 224 0.83 14.88 11.97
CA PHE A 224 0.82 15.02 10.52
C PHE A 224 0.47 16.45 10.08
N PHE A 225 -0.54 17.06 10.71
CA PHE A 225 -0.90 18.47 10.48
C PHE A 225 0.14 19.47 10.98
N GLU A 226 0.94 19.11 11.98
CA GLU A 226 2.00 19.96 12.54
C GLU A 226 3.33 19.87 11.77
N GLY A 227 3.40 19.07 10.69
CA GLY A 227 4.58 18.96 9.82
C GLY A 227 5.23 17.59 9.78
N ALA A 228 4.71 16.58 10.51
CA ALA A 228 5.15 15.19 10.37
C ALA A 228 4.52 14.53 9.13
N ASN A 229 4.70 15.17 7.98
CA ASN A 229 4.26 14.72 6.66
C ASN A 229 5.43 14.84 5.67
N PRO A 230 5.33 14.25 4.45
CA PRO A 230 6.49 14.13 3.56
C PRO A 230 7.04 15.46 3.05
N TYR A 231 6.29 16.54 3.20
CA TYR A 231 6.68 17.88 2.77
C TYR A 231 7.12 18.79 3.92
N GLY A 232 6.99 18.36 5.19
CA GLY A 232 7.32 19.17 6.36
C GLY A 232 6.40 20.39 6.57
N ASP A 233 5.24 20.41 5.90
CA ASP A 233 4.36 21.57 5.89
C ASP A 233 3.32 21.53 7.01
N VAL A 234 2.96 22.70 7.56
CA VAL A 234 1.79 22.79 8.46
C VAL A 234 0.51 22.73 7.62
N LEU A 235 -0.36 21.78 7.93
CA LEU A 235 -1.60 21.51 7.20
C LEU A 235 -2.83 21.85 8.05
N LYS A 236 -3.95 22.07 7.37
CA LYS A 236 -5.28 22.16 7.98
C LYS A 236 -6.12 20.96 7.53
N PRO A 237 -7.24 20.64 8.21
CA PRO A 237 -8.12 19.56 7.76
C PRO A 237 -8.61 19.71 6.31
N GLY A 238 -8.78 20.94 5.82
CA GLY A 238 -9.12 21.21 4.41
C GLY A 238 -8.00 20.89 3.40
N ASN A 239 -6.83 20.45 3.87
CA ASN A 239 -5.74 19.96 3.04
C ASN A 239 -5.73 18.43 2.90
N VAL A 240 -6.76 17.74 3.38
CA VAL A 240 -6.88 16.29 3.26
C VAL A 240 -8.24 15.94 2.67
N ASP A 241 -8.22 15.23 1.55
CA ASP A 241 -9.40 14.65 0.92
C ASP A 241 -9.45 13.15 1.23
N ILE A 242 -10.62 12.66 1.64
CA ILE A 242 -10.89 11.23 1.79
C ILE A 242 -11.28 10.70 0.39
N ILE A 243 -10.52 9.73 -0.12
CA ILE A 243 -10.76 9.09 -1.42
C ILE A 243 -11.75 7.94 -1.25
N THR A 244 -11.45 7.03 -0.33
CA THR A 244 -12.29 5.87 -0.01
C THR A 244 -12.19 5.52 1.47
N SER A 245 -13.20 4.80 1.98
CA SER A 245 -13.25 4.34 3.37
C SER A 245 -13.87 2.96 3.45
N LYS A 246 -13.26 2.08 4.25
CA LYS A 246 -13.76 0.71 4.49
C LYS A 246 -13.57 0.37 5.96
N LYS A 247 -14.57 -0.27 6.56
CA LYS A 247 -14.43 -0.85 7.90
C LYS A 247 -13.66 -2.17 7.76
N SER A 248 -12.59 -2.34 8.53
CA SER A 248 -11.83 -3.58 8.56
C SER A 248 -12.68 -4.72 9.11
N ASP A 249 -12.71 -5.80 8.36
CA ASP A 249 -13.56 -6.97 8.59
C ASP A 249 -12.78 -8.29 8.51
N GLY A 250 -11.46 -8.22 8.26
CA GLY A 250 -10.60 -9.39 8.09
C GLY A 250 -10.79 -10.10 6.75
N GLN A 251 -11.53 -9.51 5.79
CA GLN A 251 -11.77 -10.12 4.50
C GLN A 251 -10.57 -9.94 3.58
N THR A 252 -9.89 -11.04 3.26
CA THR A 252 -8.71 -11.12 2.37
C THR A 252 -8.90 -10.40 1.02
N MET A 253 -7.81 -9.83 0.48
CA MET A 253 -7.75 -8.99 -0.72
C MET A 253 -8.42 -9.64 -1.91
N LEU A 254 -7.94 -10.85 -2.22
CA LEU A 254 -8.33 -11.74 -3.29
C LEU A 254 -8.18 -13.15 -2.74
N THR A 255 -9.08 -14.08 -3.07
CA THR A 255 -9.00 -15.47 -2.58
C THR A 255 -9.36 -16.46 -3.66
N GLY A 256 -8.80 -17.67 -3.57
CA GLY A 256 -9.15 -18.80 -4.41
C GLY A 256 -8.96 -18.51 -5.90
N ASP A 257 -9.98 -18.83 -6.69
CA ASP A 257 -9.94 -18.70 -8.15
C ASP A 257 -9.80 -17.24 -8.61
N ILE A 258 -10.33 -16.29 -7.83
CA ILE A 258 -10.23 -14.85 -8.15
C ILE A 258 -8.76 -14.41 -8.15
N GLU A 259 -7.99 -14.80 -7.13
CA GLU A 259 -6.56 -14.49 -7.04
C GLU A 259 -5.78 -15.07 -8.23
N VAL A 260 -6.09 -16.31 -8.61
CA VAL A 260 -5.45 -16.98 -9.76
C VAL A 260 -5.75 -16.24 -11.06
N ILE A 261 -7.01 -15.83 -11.29
CA ILE A 261 -7.41 -15.08 -12.47
C ILE A 261 -6.66 -13.74 -12.55
N VAL A 262 -6.63 -12.98 -11.45
CA VAL A 262 -5.94 -11.69 -11.39
C VAL A 262 -4.44 -11.86 -11.62
N ALA A 263 -3.81 -12.83 -10.95
CA ALA A 263 -2.39 -13.12 -11.12
C ALA A 263 -2.06 -13.49 -12.57
N GLN A 264 -2.89 -14.33 -13.20
CA GLN A 264 -2.67 -14.75 -14.58
C GLN A 264 -2.79 -13.59 -15.56
N ALA A 265 -3.77 -12.71 -15.40
CA ALA A 265 -3.92 -11.52 -16.26
C ALA A 265 -2.69 -10.58 -16.14
N ILE A 266 -2.15 -10.41 -14.92
CA ILE A 266 -0.93 -9.62 -14.72
C ILE A 266 0.28 -10.30 -15.37
N ILE A 267 0.43 -11.62 -15.20
CA ILE A 267 1.52 -12.39 -15.83
C ILE A 267 1.44 -12.32 -17.36
N ASN A 268 0.24 -12.44 -17.94
CA ASN A 268 0.00 -12.35 -19.37
C ASN A 268 0.40 -10.97 -19.89
N ALA A 269 0.01 -9.90 -19.21
CA ALA A 269 0.45 -8.56 -19.55
C ALA A 269 1.99 -8.46 -19.52
N LEU A 270 2.63 -8.96 -18.46
CA LEU A 270 4.09 -8.91 -18.32
C LEU A 270 4.88 -9.67 -19.39
N GLN A 271 4.29 -10.62 -20.11
CA GLN A 271 4.98 -11.29 -21.22
C GLN A 271 5.40 -10.32 -22.34
N THR A 272 4.73 -9.16 -22.42
CA THR A 272 5.05 -8.08 -23.36
C THR A 272 6.06 -7.07 -22.81
N PHE A 273 6.45 -7.17 -21.54
CA PHE A 273 7.32 -6.23 -20.88
C PHE A 273 8.80 -6.61 -21.05
N ASP A 274 9.51 -5.90 -21.93
CA ASP A 274 10.96 -5.98 -22.01
C ASP A 274 11.59 -5.05 -20.97
N GLU A 275 11.93 -5.62 -19.81
CA GLU A 275 12.49 -4.87 -18.68
C GLU A 275 13.71 -4.04 -19.06
N LYS A 276 14.63 -4.58 -19.87
CA LYS A 276 15.89 -3.92 -20.24
C LYS A 276 15.62 -2.74 -21.16
N THR A 277 14.78 -2.93 -22.17
CA THR A 277 14.45 -1.88 -23.12
C THR A 277 13.66 -0.77 -22.43
N GLU A 278 12.66 -1.12 -21.61
CA GLU A 278 11.83 -0.15 -20.91
C GLU A 278 12.61 0.61 -19.84
N SER A 279 13.45 -0.06 -19.04
CA SER A 279 14.28 0.64 -18.04
C SER A 279 15.28 1.59 -18.70
N GLN A 280 15.89 1.21 -19.82
CA GLN A 280 16.84 2.06 -20.53
C GLN A 280 16.17 3.31 -21.13
N LYS A 281 14.94 3.18 -21.66
CA LYS A 281 14.15 4.35 -22.11
C LYS A 281 14.00 5.36 -20.97
N TRP A 282 13.69 4.90 -19.76
CA TRP A 282 13.53 5.76 -18.60
C TRP A 282 14.85 6.35 -18.10
N LEU A 283 15.94 5.58 -18.07
CA LEU A 283 17.26 6.11 -17.73
C LEU A 283 17.70 7.21 -18.70
N ASN A 284 17.50 7.00 -20.01
CA ASN A 284 17.81 7.99 -21.03
C ASN A 284 16.97 9.26 -20.86
N TYR A 285 15.68 9.10 -20.57
CA TYR A 285 14.80 10.24 -20.28
C TYR A 285 15.26 11.00 -19.03
N VAL A 286 15.59 10.30 -17.95
CA VAL A 286 16.04 10.90 -16.68
C VAL A 286 17.39 11.61 -16.83
N ASN A 287 18.30 11.05 -17.62
CA ASN A 287 19.61 11.65 -17.87
C ASN A 287 19.55 12.81 -18.89
N GLY A 288 18.58 12.79 -19.81
CA GLY A 288 18.38 13.84 -20.82
C GLY A 288 17.49 14.99 -20.36
N ALA A 289 16.57 14.76 -19.42
CA ALA A 289 15.79 15.82 -18.79
C ALA A 289 16.62 16.46 -17.66
N ASN A 290 16.78 17.79 -17.67
CA ASN A 290 17.25 18.52 -16.48
C ASN A 290 16.42 18.03 -15.28
N ALA A 291 17.07 17.66 -14.17
CA ALA A 291 16.46 16.91 -13.05
C ALA A 291 15.13 17.48 -12.49
N GLN A 292 14.83 18.75 -12.80
CA GLN A 292 13.56 19.41 -12.52
C GLN A 292 12.36 18.85 -13.34
N GLY A 293 12.57 18.48 -14.62
CA GLY A 293 11.51 18.06 -15.54
C GLY A 293 10.89 16.70 -15.23
N ILE A 294 11.60 15.83 -14.50
CA ILE A 294 11.08 14.52 -14.07
C ILE A 294 9.93 14.71 -13.07
N PHE A 295 10.04 15.70 -12.17
CA PHE A 295 9.00 16.01 -11.19
C PHE A 295 7.82 16.76 -11.83
N ASP A 296 8.07 17.61 -12.84
CA ASP A 296 7.01 18.29 -13.58
C ASP A 296 6.21 17.35 -14.50
N PHE A 297 6.82 16.28 -15.02
CA PHE A 297 6.11 15.29 -15.83
C PHE A 297 5.10 14.44 -15.02
N PHE A 298 5.42 14.09 -13.76
CA PHE A 298 4.45 13.40 -12.90
C PHE A 298 3.23 14.28 -12.59
N ARG A 299 3.42 15.60 -12.47
CA ARG A 299 2.34 16.59 -12.33
C ARG A 299 1.43 16.64 -13.55
N ILE A 300 1.98 16.56 -14.77
CA ILE A 300 1.19 16.58 -16.01
C ILE A 300 0.39 15.29 -16.20
N SER A 301 0.96 14.12 -15.86
CA SER A 301 0.24 12.84 -16.04
C SER A 301 -1.00 12.67 -15.15
N HIS A 302 -1.05 13.28 -13.95
CA HIS A 302 -2.24 13.23 -13.10
C HIS A 302 -3.37 14.15 -13.62
N ALA A 303 -3.01 15.27 -14.28
CA ALA A 303 -4.00 16.15 -14.91
C ALA A 303 -4.69 15.50 -16.13
N VAL A 304 -4.06 14.51 -16.75
CA VAL A 304 -4.61 13.78 -17.91
C VAL A 304 -5.50 12.60 -17.50
N ASP A 305 -5.24 11.96 -16.35
CA ASP A 305 -6.09 10.88 -15.84
C ASP A 305 -7.44 11.41 -15.29
N ASP A 306 -7.47 12.63 -14.74
CA ASP A 306 -8.69 13.28 -14.22
C ASP A 306 -9.67 13.72 -15.35
N GLN A 307 -9.22 13.73 -16.61
CA GLN A 307 -10.06 14.03 -17.78
C GLN A 307 -10.61 12.78 -18.49
N ARG A 308 -10.13 11.56 -18.16
CA ARG A 308 -10.55 10.32 -18.84
C ARG A 308 -11.64 9.55 -18.11
N PHE A 309 -12.09 10.04 -16.96
CA PHE A 309 -13.17 9.46 -16.15
C PHE A 309 -14.36 10.40 -15.94
N LYS A 310 -14.55 11.38 -16.83
CA LYS A 310 -15.83 12.08 -17.00
C LYS A 310 -16.58 11.54 -18.22
#